data_AF-A0A8B9RN92-F1
#
_entry.id   AF-A0A8B9RN92-F1
#
_cell.length_a   1.000
_cell.length_b   1.000
_cell.length_c   1.000
_cell.angle_alpha   90.00
_cell.angle_beta   90.00
_cell.angle_gamma   90.00
#
_symmetry.space_group_name_H-M   'P 1'
#
loop_
_entity.id
_entity.type
_entity.pdbx_description
1 polymer ?
#
loop_
_entity_poly.entity_id
_entity_poly.type
_entity_poly.pdbx_seq_one_letter_code
_entity_poly.pdbx_strand_id
1 'polypeptide(L)'
;MAPNLDPFGRDRAAYQELGKQRRVAEREARRTRRRQAREQSGKRAEHKEGLSSDDEETSTDINSFNLERDRVLKESKKVFEDVVEDFHSLDCIKSRFEVWRKLYFTCYRDAYIGLCLPKLFNPLIRLQLIPWSPLEDECPNFEYMLWFESLLFYGCEELTNTREEDIDIGLLPAIVERVVLPKLAVLAEQVWDPLSRRETSRLVAFMMRLIKGYPTVLHGENRNTQELLRTVVMRIRRSLDEDIFMPLFPKNVLENKNSGPYLFSQRQFWTCVKLLGNILQWDGILSQSTLKELAVDSTLNRYILSALQMADFGEDSVEKCRRVVEYFPVHWFSTLKGQQTLPQMENLCRYMKHLATSLYRSSLTASDVDKRNVRCKYRDIKNPYRDNKDVLF
;
A
#
# COMPACT_ATOMS: atom_id res chain seq x y z
N MET A 1 38.38 -21.99 -27.07
CA MET A 1 37.50 -20.85 -26.74
C MET A 1 38.28 -19.90 -25.85
N ALA A 2 38.37 -18.62 -26.21
CA ALA A 2 39.01 -17.62 -25.34
C ALA A 2 38.18 -17.45 -24.05
N PRO A 3 38.81 -17.32 -22.88
CA PRO A 3 38.08 -17.14 -21.62
C PRO A 3 37.36 -15.78 -21.61
N ASN A 4 36.08 -15.78 -21.26
CA ASN A 4 35.22 -14.58 -21.22
C ASN A 4 35.51 -13.78 -19.94
N LEU A 5 36.70 -13.20 -19.88
CA LEU A 5 37.21 -12.45 -18.72
C LEU A 5 36.71 -11.00 -18.76
N ASP A 6 36.41 -10.43 -17.59
CA ASP A 6 36.11 -9.02 -17.43
C ASP A 6 37.39 -8.15 -17.41
N PRO A 7 37.28 -6.80 -17.37
CA PRO A 7 38.44 -5.91 -17.31
C PRO A 7 39.36 -6.11 -16.10
N PHE A 8 38.94 -6.91 -15.12
CA PHE A 8 39.70 -7.25 -13.91
C PHE A 8 40.24 -8.69 -13.94
N GLY A 9 40.17 -9.37 -15.10
CA GLY A 9 40.67 -10.74 -15.27
C GLY A 9 39.80 -11.82 -14.62
N ARG A 10 38.55 -11.50 -14.23
CA ARG A 10 37.61 -12.47 -13.64
C ARG A 10 36.77 -13.11 -14.73
N ASP A 11 36.54 -14.42 -14.64
CA ASP A 11 35.55 -15.08 -15.49
C ASP A 11 34.15 -14.48 -15.24
N ARG A 12 33.58 -13.85 -16.27
CA ARG A 12 32.28 -13.18 -16.17
C ARG A 12 31.16 -14.14 -15.79
N ALA A 13 31.15 -15.36 -16.34
CA ALA A 13 30.10 -16.33 -16.09
C ALA A 13 30.18 -16.85 -14.65
N ALA A 14 31.39 -17.15 -14.18
CA ALA A 14 31.61 -17.58 -12.80
C ALA A 14 31.25 -16.47 -11.79
N TYR A 15 31.63 -15.21 -12.06
CA TYR A 15 31.29 -14.08 -11.19
C TYR A 15 29.77 -13.82 -11.13
N GLN A 16 29.09 -13.90 -12.27
CA GLN A 16 27.63 -13.77 -12.33
C GLN A 16 26.92 -14.91 -11.59
N GLU A 17 27.38 -16.15 -11.75
CA GLU A 17 26.80 -17.32 -11.09
C GLU A 17 27.04 -17.28 -9.57
N LEU A 18 28.24 -16.91 -9.11
CA LEU A 18 28.53 -16.69 -7.69
C LEU A 18 27.63 -15.58 -7.10
N GLY A 19 27.45 -14.48 -7.83
CA GLY A 19 26.53 -13.42 -7.43
C GLY A 19 25.08 -13.90 -7.34
N LYS A 20 24.65 -14.75 -8.27
CA LYS A 20 23.31 -15.37 -8.26
C LYS A 20 23.16 -16.31 -7.07
N GLN A 21 24.14 -17.16 -6.80
CA GLN A 21 24.14 -18.08 -5.64
C GLN A 21 24.09 -17.32 -4.33
N ARG A 22 24.89 -16.26 -4.18
CA ARG A 22 24.85 -15.38 -2.99
C ARG A 22 23.46 -14.79 -2.76
N ARG A 23 22.84 -14.23 -3.81
CA ARG A 23 21.47 -13.67 -3.73
C ARG A 23 20.43 -14.73 -3.37
N VAL A 24 20.56 -15.95 -3.91
CA VAL A 24 19.65 -17.06 -3.59
C VAL A 24 19.79 -17.48 -2.13
N ALA A 25 21.03 -17.69 -1.66
CA ALA A 25 21.33 -18.07 -0.29
C ALA A 25 20.83 -17.03 0.71
N GLU A 26 21.02 -15.74 0.42
CA GLU A 26 20.57 -14.65 1.29
C GLU A 26 19.04 -14.58 1.39
N ARG A 27 18.33 -14.70 0.25
CA ARG A 27 16.85 -14.79 0.23
C ARG A 27 16.35 -16.02 0.97
N GLU A 28 17.07 -17.15 0.91
CA GLU A 28 16.73 -18.36 1.64
C GLU A 28 16.97 -18.23 3.14
N ALA A 29 18.08 -17.58 3.55
CA ALA A 29 18.34 -17.26 4.94
C ALA A 29 17.24 -16.36 5.53
N ARG A 30 16.85 -15.29 4.81
CA ARG A 30 15.71 -14.43 5.19
C ARG A 30 14.41 -15.23 5.37
N ARG A 31 14.09 -16.07 4.39
CA ARG A 31 12.90 -16.94 4.48
C ARG A 31 12.95 -17.89 5.67
N THR A 32 14.10 -18.48 5.95
CA THR A 32 14.28 -19.40 7.08
C THR A 32 14.10 -18.69 8.42
N ARG A 33 14.67 -17.49 8.59
CA ARG A 33 14.46 -16.66 9.79
C ARG A 33 12.97 -16.37 10.04
N ARG A 34 12.22 -16.01 9.00
CA ARG A 34 10.76 -15.78 9.12
C ARG A 34 9.98 -17.02 9.50
N ARG A 35 10.35 -18.19 8.95
CA ARG A 35 9.71 -19.45 9.32
C ARG A 35 9.95 -19.76 10.81
N GLN A 36 11.16 -19.57 11.29
CA GLN A 36 11.51 -19.77 12.70
C GLN A 36 10.76 -18.80 13.63
N ALA A 37 10.69 -17.51 13.30
CA ALA A 37 9.92 -16.54 14.09
C ALA A 37 8.42 -16.87 14.16
N ARG A 38 7.86 -17.47 13.10
CA ARG A 38 6.45 -17.91 13.06
C ARG A 38 6.20 -19.21 13.80
N GLU A 39 7.18 -20.10 13.83
CA GLU A 39 7.17 -21.28 14.70
C GLU A 39 7.10 -20.84 16.17
N GLN A 40 7.93 -19.87 16.56
CA GLN A 40 7.94 -19.34 17.92
C GLN A 40 6.63 -18.64 18.32
N SER A 41 5.93 -18.00 17.37
CA SER A 41 4.64 -17.33 17.61
C SER A 41 3.41 -18.22 17.40
N GLY A 42 3.59 -19.52 17.10
CA GLY A 42 2.50 -20.48 16.92
C GLY A 42 1.66 -20.30 15.64
N LYS A 43 2.00 -19.35 14.76
CA LYS A 43 1.23 -18.99 13.55
C LYS A 43 1.70 -19.69 12.26
N ARG A 44 2.51 -20.75 12.37
CA ARG A 44 3.10 -21.42 11.20
C ARG A 44 2.05 -22.06 10.29
N ALA A 45 1.05 -22.74 10.85
CA ALA A 45 0.10 -23.55 10.08
C ALA A 45 -0.83 -22.74 9.17
N GLU A 46 -1.14 -21.50 9.54
CA GLU A 46 -2.03 -20.62 8.76
C GLU A 46 -1.29 -19.88 7.64
N HIS A 47 0.03 -19.72 7.75
CA HIS A 47 0.79 -18.89 6.82
C HIS A 47 1.13 -19.64 5.52
N LYS A 48 0.78 -19.03 4.38
CA LYS A 48 1.13 -19.51 3.04
C LYS A 48 2.32 -18.76 2.46
N GLU A 49 3.29 -19.48 1.89
CA GLU A 49 4.43 -18.83 1.23
C GLU A 49 3.94 -17.89 0.11
N GLY A 50 4.42 -16.65 0.09
CA GLY A 50 3.92 -15.57 -0.79
C GLY A 50 3.10 -14.49 -0.05
N LEU A 51 2.56 -14.80 1.13
CA LEU A 51 1.91 -13.81 2.01
C LEU A 51 2.91 -12.95 2.81
N SER A 52 4.19 -13.32 2.80
CA SER A 52 5.26 -12.51 3.38
C SER A 52 5.63 -11.39 2.41
N SER A 53 5.77 -10.17 2.90
CA SER A 53 6.56 -9.14 2.22
C SER A 53 8.05 -9.41 2.43
N ASP A 54 8.91 -8.92 1.54
CA ASP A 54 10.36 -9.08 1.65
C ASP A 54 11.03 -7.86 2.28
N ASP A 55 10.38 -7.25 3.27
CA ASP A 55 10.78 -6.00 3.93
C ASP A 55 12.01 -6.14 4.85
N GLU A 56 12.73 -7.29 4.82
CA GLU A 56 13.92 -7.48 5.65
C GLU A 56 15.17 -7.09 4.88
N GLU A 57 15.81 -6.03 5.35
CA GLU A 57 17.13 -5.60 4.90
C GLU A 57 18.24 -6.29 5.71
N THR A 58 19.44 -6.41 5.13
CA THR A 58 20.59 -6.90 5.88
C THR A 58 21.05 -5.85 6.89
N SER A 59 21.71 -6.26 7.98
CA SER A 59 22.27 -5.30 8.93
C SER A 59 23.26 -4.33 8.27
N THR A 60 23.97 -4.76 7.24
CA THR A 60 24.87 -3.92 6.45
C THR A 60 24.09 -2.86 5.67
N ASP A 61 23.01 -3.23 4.99
CA ASP A 61 22.18 -2.29 4.23
C ASP A 61 21.50 -1.29 5.16
N ILE A 62 20.94 -1.75 6.28
CA ILE A 62 20.34 -0.90 7.33
C ILE A 62 21.35 0.11 7.85
N ASN A 63 22.58 -0.33 8.17
CA ASN A 63 23.62 0.56 8.66
C ASN A 63 24.05 1.59 7.59
N SER A 64 24.16 1.17 6.33
CA SER A 64 24.49 2.09 5.23
C SER A 64 23.39 3.11 4.99
N PHE A 65 22.12 2.68 5.03
CA PHE A 65 20.95 3.54 4.90
C PHE A 65 20.91 4.57 6.04
N ASN A 66 21.06 4.12 7.29
CA ASN A 66 21.05 4.99 8.46
C ASN A 66 22.20 6.01 8.42
N LEU A 67 23.40 5.60 8.00
CA LEU A 67 24.53 6.52 7.86
C LEU A 67 24.25 7.63 6.85
N GLU A 68 23.71 7.29 5.67
CA GLU A 68 23.39 8.29 4.65
C GLU A 68 22.19 9.16 5.08
N ARG A 69 21.18 8.58 5.72
CA ARG A 69 20.06 9.32 6.32
C ARG A 69 20.55 10.34 7.34
N ASP A 70 21.40 9.93 8.27
CA ASP A 70 21.93 10.80 9.32
C ASP A 70 22.82 11.91 8.75
N ARG A 71 23.57 11.62 7.67
CA ARG A 71 24.31 12.62 6.89
C ARG A 71 23.36 13.64 6.26
N VAL A 72 22.30 13.20 5.57
CA VAL A 72 21.30 14.10 4.97
C VAL A 72 20.64 14.98 6.02
N LEU A 73 20.27 14.42 7.18
CA LEU A 73 19.68 15.17 8.30
C LEU A 73 20.65 16.16 8.95
N LYS A 74 21.96 15.89 8.90
CA LYS A 74 22.98 16.83 9.36
C LYS A 74 23.14 18.00 8.39
N GLU A 75 23.22 17.72 7.10
CA GLU A 75 23.37 18.75 6.08
C GLU A 75 22.09 19.58 5.89
N SER A 76 20.90 19.01 6.12
CA SER A 76 19.64 19.76 6.04
C SER A 76 19.58 20.90 7.06
N LYS A 77 20.26 20.79 8.20
CA LYS A 77 20.32 21.86 9.22
C LYS A 77 21.11 23.09 8.76
N LYS A 78 21.90 22.98 7.70
CA LYS A 78 22.71 24.08 7.13
C LYS A 78 22.02 24.85 6.02
N VAL A 79 20.84 24.40 5.56
CA VAL A 79 20.16 24.96 4.38
C VAL A 79 19.83 26.44 4.50
N PHE A 80 19.66 26.96 5.73
CA PHE A 80 19.36 28.37 6.00
C PHE A 80 20.42 29.05 6.88
N GLU A 81 21.65 28.53 6.93
CA GLU A 81 22.71 29.06 7.80
C GLU A 81 23.22 30.45 7.36
N ASP A 82 23.08 30.77 6.07
CA ASP A 82 23.51 32.01 5.44
C ASP A 82 22.36 33.03 5.27
N VAL A 83 21.16 32.69 5.74
CA VAL A 83 20.00 33.58 5.72
C VAL A 83 20.09 34.58 6.87
N VAL A 84 19.68 35.82 6.59
CA VAL A 84 19.56 36.87 7.61
C VAL A 84 18.69 36.43 8.80
N GLU A 85 19.06 36.86 10.01
CA GLU A 85 18.44 36.41 11.27
C GLU A 85 16.91 36.56 11.29
N ASP A 86 16.37 37.56 10.61
CA ASP A 86 14.93 37.82 10.56
C ASP A 86 14.11 36.81 9.74
N PHE A 87 14.75 36.00 8.88
CA PHE A 87 14.06 35.15 7.90
C PHE A 87 14.55 33.70 7.87
N HIS A 88 15.42 33.30 8.79
CA HIS A 88 15.99 31.95 8.83
C HIS A 88 15.06 30.88 9.42
N SER A 89 14.05 31.27 10.22
CA SER A 89 13.14 30.35 10.91
C SER A 89 11.67 30.69 10.68
N LEU A 90 10.79 29.69 10.85
CA LEU A 90 9.35 29.84 10.70
C LEU A 90 8.81 30.88 11.68
N ASP A 91 9.22 30.84 12.95
CA ASP A 91 8.73 31.77 13.97
C ASP A 91 9.20 33.21 13.73
N CYS A 92 10.44 33.40 13.26
CA CYS A 92 10.96 34.72 12.88
C CYS A 92 10.10 35.33 11.77
N ILE A 93 9.85 34.57 10.68
CA ILE A 93 9.00 35.04 9.58
C ILE A 93 7.58 35.27 10.06
N LYS A 94 6.97 34.29 10.73
CA LYS A 94 5.60 34.32 11.25
C LYS A 94 5.35 35.59 12.07
N SER A 95 6.23 35.90 13.02
CA SER A 95 6.09 37.06 13.91
C SER A 95 6.00 38.39 13.16
N ARG A 96 6.77 38.56 12.07
CA ARG A 96 6.74 39.77 11.23
C ARG A 96 5.37 39.94 10.56
N PHE A 97 4.78 38.84 10.07
CA PHE A 97 3.46 38.85 9.46
C PHE A 97 2.33 39.02 10.46
N GLU A 98 2.46 38.50 11.68
CA GLU A 98 1.51 38.77 12.77
C GLU A 98 1.51 40.25 13.16
N VAL A 99 2.69 40.88 13.26
CA VAL A 99 2.81 42.32 13.51
C VAL A 99 2.16 43.13 12.37
N TRP A 100 2.43 42.76 11.12
CA TRP A 100 1.82 43.42 9.96
C TRP A 100 0.30 43.30 10.00
N ARG A 101 -0.22 42.09 10.20
CA ARG A 101 -1.66 41.83 10.30
C ARG A 101 -2.32 42.65 11.42
N LYS A 102 -1.69 42.69 12.60
CA LYS A 102 -2.22 43.38 13.79
C LYS A 102 -2.21 44.90 13.63
N LEU A 103 -1.12 45.48 13.12
CA LEU A 103 -0.95 46.94 13.06
C LEU A 103 -1.50 47.55 11.77
N TYR A 104 -1.48 46.82 10.65
CA TYR A 104 -1.85 47.32 9.33
C TYR A 104 -2.72 46.33 8.55
N PHE A 105 -3.82 45.88 9.15
CA PHE A 105 -4.71 44.86 8.59
C PHE A 105 -5.23 45.18 7.17
N THR A 106 -5.62 46.42 6.89
CA THR A 106 -6.13 46.81 5.55
C THR A 106 -5.07 46.58 4.48
N CYS A 107 -3.85 47.04 4.73
CA CYS A 107 -2.71 46.82 3.83
C CYS A 107 -2.37 45.32 3.71
N TYR A 108 -2.39 44.57 4.80
CA TYR A 108 -2.17 43.12 4.80
C TYR A 108 -3.19 42.39 3.91
N ARG A 109 -4.47 42.72 4.05
CA ARG A 109 -5.58 42.15 3.27
C ARG A 109 -5.46 42.53 1.80
N ASP A 110 -5.27 43.82 1.52
CA ASP A 110 -5.24 44.35 0.15
C ASP A 110 -3.98 43.87 -0.62
N ALA A 111 -2.91 43.51 0.09
CA ALA A 111 -1.73 42.84 -0.48
C ALA A 111 -1.87 41.31 -0.59
N TYR A 112 -3.04 40.75 -0.26
CA TYR A 112 -3.35 39.32 -0.34
C TYR A 112 -2.38 38.41 0.43
N ILE A 113 -1.86 38.90 1.58
CA ILE A 113 -0.80 38.20 2.30
C ILE A 113 -1.20 36.79 2.73
N GLY A 114 -2.43 36.60 3.22
CA GLY A 114 -2.93 35.27 3.61
C GLY A 114 -2.85 34.22 2.50
N LEU A 115 -2.99 34.61 1.23
CA LEU A 115 -2.84 33.71 0.07
C LEU A 115 -1.37 33.37 -0.23
N CYS A 116 -0.44 34.23 0.19
CA CYS A 116 1.00 34.08 -0.02
C CYS A 116 1.67 33.24 1.09
N LEU A 117 1.14 33.25 2.31
CA LEU A 117 1.71 32.55 3.45
C LEU A 117 2.00 31.05 3.22
N PRO A 118 1.10 30.25 2.61
CA PRO A 118 1.40 28.84 2.37
C PRO A 118 2.63 28.65 1.47
N LYS A 119 2.84 29.57 0.50
CA LYS A 119 4.02 29.52 -0.39
C LYS A 119 5.28 29.95 0.36
N LEU A 120 5.16 30.94 1.24
CA LEU A 120 6.26 31.47 2.03
C LEU A 120 6.79 30.45 3.05
N PHE A 121 5.90 29.75 3.76
CA PHE A 121 6.31 28.75 4.75
C PHE A 121 6.72 27.41 4.13
N ASN A 122 6.34 27.14 2.87
CA ASN A 122 6.62 25.89 2.16
C ASN A 122 8.08 25.39 2.30
N PRO A 123 9.13 26.17 1.98
CA PRO A 123 10.50 25.68 2.06
C PRO A 123 10.92 25.28 3.48
N LEU A 124 10.49 26.03 4.50
CA LEU A 124 10.79 25.73 5.92
C LEU A 124 10.07 24.47 6.39
N ILE A 125 8.81 24.31 6.01
CA ILE A 125 8.02 23.13 6.37
C ILE A 125 8.53 21.89 5.64
N ARG A 126 8.91 22.01 4.36
CA ARG A 126 9.55 20.91 3.61
C ARG A 126 10.84 20.46 4.26
N LEU A 127 11.63 21.38 4.81
CA LEU A 127 12.85 21.05 5.54
C LEU A 127 12.55 20.21 6.79
N GLN A 128 11.54 20.60 7.58
CA GLN A 128 11.09 19.84 8.74
C GLN A 128 10.50 18.47 8.38
N LEU A 129 9.86 18.35 7.21
CA LEU A 129 9.27 17.12 6.71
C LEU A 129 10.27 16.15 6.06
N ILE A 130 11.56 16.49 5.92
CA ILE A 130 12.57 15.57 5.34
C ILE A 130 12.56 14.18 6.00
N PRO A 131 12.73 14.05 7.34
CA PRO A 131 12.72 12.74 8.01
C PRO A 131 11.33 12.11 8.11
N TRP A 132 10.27 12.84 7.79
CA TRP A 132 8.91 12.36 8.02
C TRP A 132 8.43 11.42 6.91
N SER A 133 7.89 10.27 7.28
CA SER A 133 7.23 9.33 6.38
C SER A 133 6.13 8.55 7.11
N PRO A 134 4.86 8.60 6.66
CA PRO A 134 3.78 7.81 7.25
C PRO A 134 3.93 6.29 7.01
N LEU A 135 4.93 5.85 6.24
CA LEU A 135 5.20 4.43 5.99
C LEU A 135 5.99 3.77 7.12
N GLU A 136 6.71 4.56 7.93
CA GLU A 136 7.59 4.07 9.00
C GLU A 136 6.81 3.59 10.24
N ASP A 137 7.46 2.73 11.03
CA ASP A 137 6.99 2.33 12.35
C ASP A 137 7.06 3.55 13.29
N GLU A 138 6.06 3.71 14.18
CA GLU A 138 6.03 4.80 15.19
C GLU A 138 6.13 6.22 14.59
N CYS A 139 5.65 6.43 13.36
CA CYS A 139 5.64 7.75 12.74
C CYS A 139 4.77 8.74 13.55
N PRO A 140 5.31 9.88 14.03
CA PRO A 140 4.53 10.90 14.69
C PRO A 140 3.52 11.51 13.72
N ASN A 141 2.35 11.92 14.24
CA ASN A 141 1.42 12.73 13.47
C ASN A 141 2.09 14.07 13.13
N PHE A 142 1.99 14.52 11.87
CA PHE A 142 2.61 15.80 11.48
C PHE A 142 2.00 16.99 12.24
N GLU A 143 0.78 16.83 12.76
CA GLU A 143 0.10 17.83 13.59
C GLU A 143 0.81 18.07 14.94
N TYR A 144 1.72 17.16 15.35
CA TYR A 144 2.58 17.33 16.54
C TYR A 144 3.95 17.91 16.20
N MET A 145 4.17 18.33 14.95
CA MET A 145 5.42 18.96 14.56
C MET A 145 5.40 20.45 14.88
N LEU A 146 6.59 20.99 15.16
CA LEU A 146 6.78 22.39 15.52
C LEU A 146 6.15 23.36 14.50
N TRP A 147 6.29 23.10 13.19
CA TRP A 147 5.67 23.98 12.20
C TRP A 147 4.14 24.07 12.32
N PHE A 148 3.48 22.96 12.69
CA PHE A 148 2.04 22.91 12.82
C PHE A 148 1.61 23.65 14.09
N GLU A 149 2.26 23.36 15.22
CA GLU A 149 2.04 24.05 16.49
C GLU A 149 2.26 25.57 16.37
N SER A 150 3.36 25.99 15.72
CA SER A 150 3.64 27.40 15.48
C SER A 150 2.55 28.09 14.67
N LEU A 151 1.91 27.42 13.71
CA LEU A 151 0.89 28.04 12.85
C LEU A 151 -0.55 27.84 13.32
N LEU A 152 -0.78 27.01 14.35
CA LEU A 152 -2.11 26.61 14.81
C LEU A 152 -3.02 27.80 15.17
N PHE A 153 -2.45 28.81 15.82
CA PHE A 153 -3.18 30.01 16.25
C PHE A 153 -2.91 31.23 15.35
N TYR A 154 -2.28 31.03 14.19
CA TYR A 154 -2.02 32.14 13.28
C TYR A 154 -3.35 32.73 12.80
N GLY A 155 -3.53 34.03 13.03
CA GLY A 155 -4.76 34.74 12.66
C GLY A 155 -5.88 34.68 13.69
N CYS A 156 -5.79 33.84 14.72
CA CYS A 156 -6.79 33.77 15.79
C CYS A 156 -6.60 34.93 16.77
N GLU A 157 -7.43 35.98 16.68
CA GLU A 157 -7.59 36.98 17.75
C GLU A 157 -8.71 36.55 18.71
N GLU A 158 -8.61 36.92 19.99
CA GLU A 158 -9.57 36.58 21.05
C GLU A 158 -11.02 36.95 20.67
N LEU A 159 -11.78 35.96 20.18
CA LEU A 159 -13.24 35.68 20.28
C LEU A 159 -14.29 36.80 20.19
N THR A 160 -13.91 38.06 20.00
CA THR A 160 -14.82 39.22 20.14
C THR A 160 -15.16 39.86 18.81
N ASN A 161 -14.39 39.62 17.75
CA ASN A 161 -14.68 40.07 16.40
C ASN A 161 -14.14 39.07 15.37
N THR A 162 -14.78 37.90 15.23
CA THR A 162 -14.60 37.09 14.01
C THR A 162 -15.05 37.94 12.82
N ARG A 163 -14.10 38.60 12.18
CA ARG A 163 -14.30 39.31 10.92
C ARG A 163 -14.68 38.23 9.91
N GLU A 164 -15.84 38.37 9.28
CA GLU A 164 -16.51 37.34 8.45
C GLU A 164 -15.68 36.81 7.25
N GLU A 165 -14.44 37.29 7.05
CA GLU A 165 -13.55 36.98 5.92
C GLU A 165 -12.09 36.73 6.37
N ASP A 166 -11.85 35.99 7.47
CA ASP A 166 -10.47 35.66 7.86
C ASP A 166 -9.90 34.54 6.97
N ILE A 167 -9.30 34.95 5.85
CA ILE A 167 -8.64 34.08 4.87
C ILE A 167 -7.55 33.22 5.53
N ASP A 168 -6.96 33.70 6.62
CA ASP A 168 -5.86 33.03 7.33
C ASP A 168 -6.31 31.74 8.04
N ILE A 169 -7.62 31.54 8.30
CA ILE A 169 -8.16 30.26 8.82
C ILE A 169 -7.84 29.10 7.86
N GLY A 170 -7.74 29.39 6.57
CA GLY A 170 -7.38 28.43 5.54
C GLY A 170 -5.88 28.11 5.45
N LEU A 171 -5.02 28.73 6.28
CA LEU A 171 -3.56 28.60 6.18
C LEU A 171 -3.09 27.15 6.36
N LEU A 172 -3.45 26.50 7.46
CA LEU A 172 -3.06 25.11 7.73
C LEU A 172 -3.60 24.14 6.67
N PRO A 173 -4.91 24.18 6.30
CA PRO A 173 -5.41 23.41 5.16
C PRO A 173 -4.62 23.65 3.87
N ALA A 174 -4.31 24.90 3.52
CA ALA A 174 -3.55 25.22 2.32
C ALA A 174 -2.10 24.71 2.35
N ILE A 175 -1.49 24.62 3.54
CA ILE A 175 -0.17 24.00 3.72
C ILE A 175 -0.25 22.49 3.55
N VAL A 176 -1.25 21.83 4.15
CA VAL A 176 -1.48 20.39 3.96
C VAL A 176 -1.66 20.09 2.47
N GLU A 177 -2.47 20.89 1.79
CA GLU A 177 -2.68 20.80 0.35
C GLU A 177 -1.38 20.93 -0.45
N ARG A 178 -0.56 21.95 -0.17
CA ARG A 178 0.57 22.36 -1.03
C ARG A 178 1.92 21.76 -0.63
N VAL A 179 2.00 21.12 0.54
CA VAL A 179 3.25 20.59 1.09
C VAL A 179 3.11 19.11 1.43
N VAL A 180 2.08 18.74 2.20
CA VAL A 180 1.92 17.35 2.66
C VAL A 180 1.47 16.46 1.51
N LEU A 181 0.44 16.83 0.75
CA LEU A 181 -0.04 16.00 -0.37
C LEU A 181 1.03 15.74 -1.46
N PRO A 182 1.81 16.74 -1.92
CA PRO A 182 2.89 16.49 -2.87
C PRO A 182 3.98 15.56 -2.32
N LYS A 183 4.32 15.68 -1.01
CA LYS A 183 5.27 14.75 -0.39
C LYS A 183 4.71 13.32 -0.35
N LEU A 184 3.42 13.14 -0.04
CA LEU A 184 2.77 11.84 -0.10
C LEU A 184 2.80 11.26 -1.51
N ALA A 185 2.64 12.08 -2.55
CA ALA A 185 2.70 11.60 -3.93
C ALA A 185 4.10 11.04 -4.24
N VAL A 186 5.16 11.75 -3.85
CA VAL A 186 6.54 11.26 -3.98
C VAL A 186 6.75 9.96 -3.21
N LEU A 187 6.27 9.88 -1.96
CA LEU A 187 6.38 8.65 -1.17
C LEU A 187 5.61 7.48 -1.80
N ALA A 188 4.42 7.72 -2.33
CA ALA A 188 3.61 6.71 -3.02
C ALA A 188 4.29 6.24 -4.32
N GLU A 189 5.00 7.11 -5.03
CA GLU A 189 5.66 6.76 -6.30
C GLU A 189 6.99 6.02 -6.09
N GLN A 190 7.81 6.50 -5.16
CA GLN A 190 9.23 6.16 -5.06
C GLN A 190 9.56 5.23 -3.89
N VAL A 191 8.76 5.24 -2.81
CA VAL A 191 9.09 4.53 -1.56
C VAL A 191 8.12 3.40 -1.29
N TRP A 192 6.82 3.65 -1.41
CA TRP A 192 5.79 2.67 -1.11
C TRP A 192 5.88 1.43 -2.01
N ASP A 193 5.88 0.26 -1.36
CA ASP A 193 5.70 -1.04 -1.99
C ASP A 193 4.24 -1.54 -1.88
N PRO A 194 3.49 -1.63 -2.99
CA PRO A 194 2.14 -2.22 -2.99
C PRO A 194 2.08 -3.69 -2.56
N LEU A 195 3.19 -4.43 -2.62
CA LEU A 195 3.29 -5.79 -2.09
C LEU A 195 3.51 -5.82 -0.58
N SER A 196 3.91 -4.70 0.05
CA SER A 196 4.00 -4.59 1.50
C SER A 196 2.64 -4.29 2.13
N ARG A 197 2.11 -5.27 2.86
CA ARG A 197 0.88 -5.08 3.64
C ARG A 197 1.04 -4.01 4.70
N ARG A 198 2.19 -3.95 5.37
CA ARG A 198 2.46 -3.02 6.47
C ARG A 198 2.44 -1.58 5.98
N GLU A 199 3.18 -1.30 4.90
CA GLU A 199 3.22 0.04 4.30
C GLU A 199 1.86 0.44 3.72
N THR A 200 1.19 -0.48 3.00
CA THR A 200 -0.13 -0.21 2.43
C THR A 200 -1.15 0.13 3.52
N SER A 201 -1.22 -0.65 4.60
CA SER A 201 -2.15 -0.38 5.70
C SER A 201 -1.89 0.97 6.38
N ARG A 202 -0.62 1.35 6.56
CA ARG A 202 -0.26 2.65 7.14
C ARG A 202 -0.62 3.81 6.23
N LEU A 203 -0.29 3.72 4.95
CA LEU A 203 -0.61 4.76 3.97
C LEU A 203 -2.12 4.96 3.85
N VAL A 204 -2.89 3.86 3.75
CA VAL A 204 -4.36 3.90 3.71
C VAL A 204 -4.93 4.50 4.99
N ALA A 205 -4.47 4.06 6.16
CA ALA A 205 -4.94 4.61 7.45
C ALA A 205 -4.65 6.11 7.57
N PHE A 206 -3.46 6.53 7.13
CA PHE A 206 -3.08 7.94 7.10
C PHE A 206 -3.95 8.76 6.14
N MET A 207 -4.21 8.23 4.94
CA MET A 207 -5.12 8.86 3.96
C MET A 207 -6.54 9.00 4.50
N MET A 208 -7.08 7.97 5.14
CA MET A 208 -8.39 8.04 5.80
C MET A 208 -8.44 9.11 6.90
N ARG A 209 -7.37 9.23 7.70
CA ARG A 209 -7.26 10.29 8.72
C ARG A 209 -7.25 11.67 8.07
N LEU A 210 -6.49 11.85 6.99
CA LEU A 210 -6.46 13.10 6.25
C LEU A 210 -7.83 13.47 5.67
N ILE A 211 -8.53 12.51 5.05
CA ILE A 211 -9.87 12.74 4.47
C ILE A 211 -10.84 13.23 5.55
N LYS A 212 -10.75 12.63 6.75
CA LYS A 212 -11.59 13.02 7.90
C LYS A 212 -11.17 14.36 8.51
N GLY A 213 -9.88 14.65 8.60
CA GLY A 213 -9.34 15.84 9.26
C GLY A 213 -9.35 17.11 8.41
N TYR A 214 -9.19 16.97 7.08
CA TYR A 214 -9.05 18.09 6.15
C TYR A 214 -10.02 17.95 4.96
N PRO A 215 -11.35 17.89 5.21
CA PRO A 215 -12.35 17.69 4.14
C PRO A 215 -12.37 18.84 3.12
N THR A 216 -11.94 20.04 3.52
CA THR A 216 -11.81 21.21 2.63
C THR A 216 -10.66 21.11 1.63
N VAL A 217 -9.73 20.17 1.83
CA VAL A 217 -8.54 19.98 1.00
C VAL A 217 -8.63 18.66 0.23
N LEU A 218 -9.06 17.59 0.90
CA LEU A 218 -9.17 16.26 0.31
C LEU A 218 -10.53 16.06 -0.34
N HIS A 219 -10.71 16.70 -1.50
CA HIS A 219 -11.87 16.53 -2.36
C HIS A 219 -11.47 16.27 -3.82
N GLY A 220 -12.41 15.73 -4.60
CA GLY A 220 -12.15 15.24 -5.97
C GLY A 220 -11.77 16.31 -7.00
N GLU A 221 -11.95 17.59 -6.68
CA GLU A 221 -11.59 18.72 -7.57
C GLU A 221 -10.20 19.29 -7.26
N ASN A 222 -9.61 18.92 -6.11
CA ASN A 222 -8.29 19.39 -5.73
C ASN A 222 -7.20 18.71 -6.57
N ARG A 223 -6.39 19.50 -7.28
CA ARG A 223 -5.34 19.00 -8.18
C ARG A 223 -4.28 18.16 -7.46
N ASN A 224 -3.88 18.54 -6.24
CA ASN A 224 -2.86 17.79 -5.50
C ASN A 224 -3.42 16.46 -4.98
N THR A 225 -4.68 16.45 -4.57
CA THR A 225 -5.41 15.20 -4.24
C THR A 225 -5.53 14.29 -5.46
N GLN A 226 -5.93 14.83 -6.62
CA GLN A 226 -6.00 14.08 -7.87
C GLN A 226 -4.65 13.49 -8.27
N GLU A 227 -3.57 14.27 -8.17
CA GLU A 227 -2.21 13.80 -8.51
C GLU A 227 -1.74 12.68 -7.57
N LEU A 228 -1.99 12.82 -6.26
CA LEU A 228 -1.68 11.78 -5.29
C LEU A 228 -2.43 10.47 -5.60
N LEU A 229 -3.74 10.53 -5.80
CA LEU A 229 -4.56 9.35 -6.11
C LEU A 229 -4.16 8.73 -7.45
N ARG A 230 -3.89 9.55 -8.47
CA ARG A 230 -3.35 9.10 -9.76
C ARG A 230 -2.02 8.36 -9.56
N THR A 231 -1.11 8.92 -8.77
CA THR A 231 0.20 8.33 -8.49
C THR A 231 0.08 6.96 -7.82
N VAL A 232 -0.81 6.84 -6.82
CA VAL A 232 -1.12 5.56 -6.17
C VAL A 232 -1.62 4.53 -7.20
N VAL A 233 -2.58 4.91 -8.04
CA VAL A 233 -3.12 4.02 -9.08
C VAL A 233 -2.03 3.58 -10.06
N MET A 234 -1.20 4.53 -10.54
CA MET A 234 -0.11 4.23 -11.46
C MET A 234 0.95 3.32 -10.81
N ARG A 235 1.28 3.51 -9.53
CA ARG A 235 2.20 2.65 -8.79
C ARG A 235 1.66 1.22 -8.67
N ILE A 236 0.38 1.06 -8.39
CA ILE A 236 -0.28 -0.27 -8.35
C ILE A 236 -0.20 -0.94 -9.73
N ARG A 237 -0.55 -0.22 -10.81
CA ARG A 237 -0.47 -0.74 -12.19
C ARG A 237 0.94 -1.20 -12.54
N ARG A 238 1.95 -0.36 -12.26
CA ARG A 238 3.36 -0.70 -12.47
C ARG A 238 3.72 -2.00 -11.75
N SER A 239 3.28 -2.16 -10.50
CA SER A 239 3.54 -3.38 -9.73
C SER A 239 2.83 -4.61 -10.29
N LEU A 240 1.63 -4.45 -10.86
CA LEU A 240 0.92 -5.54 -11.53
C LEU A 240 1.58 -5.97 -12.84
N ASP A 241 2.27 -5.07 -13.54
CA ASP A 241 2.92 -5.36 -14.81
C ASP A 241 4.39 -5.80 -14.66
N GLU A 242 5.12 -5.25 -13.69
CA GLU A 242 6.56 -5.47 -13.53
C GLU A 242 6.90 -6.46 -12.40
N ASP A 243 6.14 -6.44 -11.29
CA ASP A 243 6.51 -7.18 -10.07
C ASP A 243 5.74 -8.51 -9.90
N ILE A 244 4.59 -8.67 -10.58
CA ILE A 244 3.78 -9.89 -10.53
C ILE A 244 4.13 -10.81 -11.70
N PHE A 245 4.48 -12.06 -11.36
CA PHE A 245 4.72 -13.11 -12.36
C PHE A 245 4.01 -14.40 -11.97
N MET A 246 2.90 -14.70 -12.63
CA MET A 246 2.20 -15.98 -12.45
C MET A 246 2.67 -17.00 -13.50
N PRO A 247 3.46 -18.03 -13.13
CA PRO A 247 3.95 -19.01 -14.08
C PRO A 247 2.83 -19.98 -14.52
N LEU A 248 2.77 -20.25 -15.82
CA LEU A 248 1.90 -21.27 -16.41
C LEU A 248 2.73 -22.54 -16.67
N PHE A 249 2.73 -23.44 -15.70
CA PHE A 249 3.42 -24.74 -15.84
C PHE A 249 2.44 -25.82 -16.33
N PRO A 250 2.91 -26.75 -17.19
CA PRO A 250 2.16 -27.96 -17.53
C PRO A 250 1.82 -28.80 -16.30
N LYS A 251 0.66 -29.47 -16.31
CA LYS A 251 0.15 -30.23 -15.15
C LYS A 251 1.12 -31.29 -14.64
N ASN A 252 1.77 -32.03 -15.54
CA ASN A 252 2.77 -33.04 -15.20
C ASN A 252 3.97 -32.48 -14.40
N VAL A 253 4.34 -31.21 -14.61
CA VAL A 253 5.40 -30.54 -13.85
C VAL A 253 4.94 -30.18 -12.44
N LEU A 254 3.64 -29.99 -12.25
CA LEU A 254 3.00 -29.62 -10.98
C LEU A 254 2.53 -30.81 -10.14
N GLU A 255 2.56 -32.04 -10.68
CA GLU A 255 2.16 -33.26 -9.97
C GLU A 255 2.98 -33.47 -8.69
N ASN A 256 4.29 -33.23 -8.75
CA ASN A 256 5.15 -33.30 -7.57
C ASN A 256 5.04 -31.99 -6.75
N LYS A 257 4.30 -32.05 -5.64
CA LYS A 257 4.11 -30.93 -4.71
C LYS A 257 5.38 -30.43 -4.01
N ASN A 258 6.46 -31.21 -4.05
CA ASN A 258 7.76 -30.82 -3.52
C ASN A 258 8.70 -30.27 -4.61
N SER A 259 8.24 -30.19 -5.87
CA SER A 259 9.05 -29.66 -6.95
C SER A 259 9.24 -28.15 -6.82
N GLY A 260 10.42 -27.66 -7.24
CA GLY A 260 10.71 -26.23 -7.31
C GLY A 260 9.65 -25.43 -8.09
N PRO A 261 9.22 -25.88 -9.29
CA PRO A 261 8.16 -25.23 -10.06
C PRO A 261 6.82 -25.13 -9.32
N TYR A 262 6.38 -26.20 -8.65
CA TYR A 262 5.16 -26.17 -7.86
C TYR A 262 5.25 -25.17 -6.71
N LEU A 263 6.31 -25.24 -5.90
CA LEU A 263 6.50 -24.33 -4.77
C LEU A 263 6.60 -22.86 -5.22
N PHE A 264 7.25 -22.60 -6.36
CA PHE A 264 7.31 -21.26 -6.93
C PHE A 264 5.94 -20.77 -7.40
N SER A 265 5.17 -21.59 -8.12
CA SER A 265 3.82 -21.26 -8.56
C SER A 265 2.88 -20.97 -7.38
N GLN A 266 2.95 -21.76 -6.31
CA GLN A 266 2.20 -21.50 -5.08
C GLN A 266 2.57 -20.15 -4.46
N ARG A 267 3.86 -19.82 -4.40
CA ARG A 267 4.31 -18.51 -3.88
C ARG A 267 3.78 -17.35 -4.69
N GLN A 268 3.85 -17.45 -6.02
CA GLN A 268 3.35 -16.39 -6.90
C GLN A 268 1.84 -16.23 -6.75
N PHE A 269 1.10 -17.34 -6.67
CA PHE A 269 -0.34 -17.30 -6.40
C PHE A 269 -0.66 -16.51 -5.12
N TRP A 270 -0.03 -16.84 -3.99
CA TRP A 270 -0.28 -16.13 -2.73
C TRP A 270 0.23 -14.69 -2.73
N THR A 271 1.24 -14.38 -3.55
CA THR A 271 1.69 -12.99 -3.77
C THR A 271 0.62 -12.18 -4.49
N CYS A 272 -0.02 -12.74 -5.52
CA CYS A 272 -1.17 -12.12 -6.20
C CYS A 272 -2.36 -11.93 -5.23
N VAL A 273 -2.66 -12.93 -4.41
CA VAL A 273 -3.73 -12.83 -3.39
C VAL A 273 -3.42 -11.77 -2.34
N LYS A 274 -2.15 -11.66 -1.91
CA LYS A 274 -1.71 -10.59 -0.99
C LYS A 274 -1.90 -9.22 -1.63
N LEU A 275 -1.47 -9.05 -2.88
CA LEU A 275 -1.62 -7.80 -3.62
C LEU A 275 -3.10 -7.43 -3.79
N LEU A 276 -3.97 -8.39 -4.13
CA LEU A 276 -5.42 -8.18 -4.20
C LEU A 276 -5.95 -7.60 -2.88
N GLY A 277 -5.59 -8.21 -1.75
CA GLY A 277 -5.98 -7.72 -0.43
C GLY A 277 -5.43 -6.33 -0.12
N ASN A 278 -4.21 -6.01 -0.56
CA ASN A 278 -3.62 -4.69 -0.39
C ASN A 278 -4.32 -3.63 -1.26
N ILE A 279 -4.67 -3.96 -2.51
CA ILE A 279 -5.44 -3.09 -3.41
C ILE A 279 -6.82 -2.80 -2.80
N LEU A 280 -7.50 -3.81 -2.28
CA LEU A 280 -8.85 -3.66 -1.71
C LEU A 280 -8.91 -2.83 -0.42
N GLN A 281 -7.78 -2.61 0.27
CA GLN A 281 -7.73 -1.67 1.40
C GLN A 281 -7.99 -0.22 0.98
N TRP A 282 -7.82 0.11 -0.30
CA TRP A 282 -8.11 1.45 -0.82
C TRP A 282 -9.60 1.71 -1.06
N ASP A 283 -10.48 0.78 -0.69
CA ASP A 283 -11.92 1.00 -0.67
C ASP A 283 -12.28 2.17 0.27
N GLY A 284 -13.14 3.07 -0.21
CA GLY A 284 -13.48 4.32 0.46
C GLY A 284 -12.53 5.49 0.17
N ILE A 285 -11.40 5.25 -0.50
CA ILE A 285 -10.48 6.30 -0.98
C ILE A 285 -10.52 6.39 -2.51
N LEU A 286 -10.30 5.27 -3.19
CA LEU A 286 -10.35 5.21 -4.65
C LEU A 286 -11.79 5.06 -5.14
N SER A 287 -12.05 5.52 -6.37
CA SER A 287 -13.34 5.34 -7.01
C SER A 287 -13.65 3.84 -7.18
N GLN A 288 -14.92 3.48 -7.06
CA GLN A 288 -15.36 2.08 -7.20
C GLN A 288 -15.02 1.48 -8.58
N SER A 289 -15.07 2.29 -9.65
CA SER A 289 -14.71 1.85 -10.99
C SER A 289 -13.22 1.49 -11.09
N THR A 290 -12.33 2.39 -10.64
CA THR A 290 -10.89 2.15 -10.65
C THR A 290 -10.50 1.01 -9.72
N LEU A 291 -11.11 0.91 -8.55
CA LEU A 291 -10.80 -0.16 -7.60
C LEU A 291 -11.22 -1.53 -8.15
N LYS A 292 -12.39 -1.65 -8.78
CA LYS A 292 -12.83 -2.87 -9.46
C LYS A 292 -11.93 -3.24 -10.63
N GLU A 293 -11.50 -2.27 -11.42
CA GLU A 293 -10.58 -2.50 -12.54
C GLU A 293 -9.23 -3.05 -12.06
N LEU A 294 -8.65 -2.49 -10.99
CA LEU A 294 -7.38 -2.96 -10.43
C LEU A 294 -7.52 -4.32 -9.73
N ALA A 295 -8.50 -4.46 -8.85
CA ALA A 295 -8.67 -5.66 -8.03
C ALA A 295 -9.25 -6.83 -8.82
N VAL A 296 -10.35 -6.61 -9.56
CA VAL A 296 -11.09 -7.67 -10.24
C VAL A 296 -10.48 -7.95 -11.62
N ASP A 297 -10.38 -6.94 -12.48
CA ASP A 297 -9.98 -7.18 -13.86
C ASP A 297 -8.47 -7.46 -13.96
N SER A 298 -7.64 -6.59 -13.36
CA SER A 298 -6.19 -6.64 -13.51
C SER A 298 -5.48 -7.62 -12.59
N THR A 299 -6.09 -8.00 -11.46
CA THR A 299 -5.49 -8.92 -10.48
C THR A 299 -6.19 -10.26 -10.43
N LEU A 300 -7.49 -10.29 -10.10
CA LEU A 300 -8.24 -11.52 -9.96
C LEU A 300 -8.38 -12.25 -11.30
N ASN A 301 -8.93 -11.61 -12.33
CA ASN A 301 -9.21 -12.26 -13.60
C ASN A 301 -7.93 -12.59 -14.38
N ARG A 302 -6.97 -11.66 -14.42
CA ARG A 302 -5.70 -11.83 -15.16
C ARG A 302 -4.81 -12.91 -14.54
N TYR A 303 -4.61 -12.90 -13.23
CA TYR A 303 -3.58 -13.74 -12.59
C TYR A 303 -4.18 -14.86 -11.72
N ILE A 304 -5.05 -14.53 -10.77
CA ILE A 304 -5.52 -15.49 -9.76
C ILE A 304 -6.44 -16.54 -10.39
N LEU A 305 -7.42 -16.12 -11.19
CA LEU A 305 -8.38 -17.02 -11.81
C LEU A 305 -7.71 -17.93 -12.85
N SER A 306 -6.80 -17.37 -13.65
CA SER A 306 -5.99 -18.15 -14.60
C SER A 306 -5.21 -19.27 -13.88
N ALA A 307 -4.59 -18.95 -12.74
CA ALA A 307 -3.91 -19.92 -11.91
C ALA A 307 -4.84 -20.99 -11.32
N LEU A 308 -6.04 -20.59 -10.85
CA LEU A 308 -7.05 -21.51 -10.32
C LEU A 308 -7.56 -22.49 -11.39
N GLN A 309 -7.77 -22.02 -12.61
CA GLN A 309 -8.24 -22.87 -13.72
C GLN A 309 -7.22 -23.94 -14.13
N MET A 310 -5.93 -23.69 -13.93
CA MET A 310 -4.87 -24.65 -14.22
C MET A 310 -4.63 -25.66 -13.10
N ALA A 311 -5.03 -25.33 -11.87
CA ALA A 311 -4.89 -26.21 -10.71
C ALA A 311 -5.91 -27.36 -10.73
N ASP A 312 -5.54 -28.48 -10.10
CA ASP A 312 -6.48 -29.58 -9.94
C ASP A 312 -7.56 -29.27 -8.91
N PHE A 313 -8.74 -29.86 -9.10
CA PHE A 313 -9.84 -29.72 -8.17
C PHE A 313 -9.54 -30.50 -6.88
N GLY A 314 -9.43 -29.78 -5.77
CA GLY A 314 -9.11 -30.37 -4.48
C GLY A 314 -9.28 -29.38 -3.34
N GLU A 315 -8.92 -29.81 -2.12
CA GLU A 315 -9.09 -29.01 -0.91
C GLU A 315 -8.28 -27.70 -0.93
N ASP A 316 -7.10 -27.72 -1.54
CA ASP A 316 -6.26 -26.53 -1.71
C ASP A 316 -6.98 -25.45 -2.55
N SER A 317 -7.66 -25.84 -3.62
CA SER A 317 -8.43 -24.94 -4.48
C SER A 317 -9.62 -24.32 -3.75
N VAL A 318 -10.24 -25.05 -2.82
CA VAL A 318 -11.30 -24.51 -1.95
C VAL A 318 -10.75 -23.45 -1.02
N GLU A 319 -9.64 -23.74 -0.33
CA GLU A 319 -9.01 -22.78 0.57
C GLU A 319 -8.56 -21.51 -0.17
N LYS A 320 -8.00 -21.66 -1.37
CA LYS A 320 -7.62 -20.52 -2.22
C LYS A 320 -8.81 -19.65 -2.59
N CYS A 321 -9.91 -20.25 -3.07
CA CYS A 321 -11.14 -19.50 -3.36
C CYS A 321 -11.67 -18.78 -2.12
N ARG A 322 -11.71 -19.47 -0.98
CA ARG A 322 -12.15 -18.91 0.29
C ARG A 322 -11.33 -17.68 0.66
N ARG A 323 -9.99 -17.77 0.62
CA ARG A 323 -9.08 -16.65 0.90
C ARG A 323 -9.24 -15.49 -0.07
N VAL A 324 -9.47 -15.75 -1.34
CA VAL A 324 -9.72 -14.70 -2.34
C VAL A 324 -11.01 -13.94 -2.00
N VAL A 325 -12.08 -14.68 -1.70
CA VAL A 325 -13.38 -14.08 -1.39
C VAL A 325 -13.35 -13.28 -0.08
N GLU A 326 -12.61 -13.72 0.94
CA GLU A 326 -12.46 -13.02 2.22
C GLU A 326 -11.97 -11.57 2.11
N TYR A 327 -11.23 -11.21 1.04
CA TYR A 327 -10.74 -9.85 0.88
C TYR A 327 -11.77 -8.87 0.33
N PHE A 328 -12.84 -9.35 -0.32
CA PHE A 328 -13.78 -8.46 -0.99
C PHE A 328 -14.68 -7.73 0.01
N PRO A 329 -14.90 -6.41 -0.15
CA PRO A 329 -15.77 -5.67 0.74
C PRO A 329 -17.23 -6.13 0.61
N VAL A 330 -17.88 -6.37 1.75
CA VAL A 330 -19.24 -6.93 1.79
C VAL A 330 -20.27 -6.00 1.13
N HIS A 331 -20.11 -4.67 1.29
CA HIS A 331 -21.03 -3.68 0.71
C HIS A 331 -21.01 -3.64 -0.82
N TRP A 332 -20.03 -4.23 -1.49
CA TRP A 332 -20.05 -4.35 -2.96
C TRP A 332 -21.19 -5.26 -3.45
N PHE A 333 -21.72 -6.11 -2.58
CA PHE A 333 -22.75 -7.10 -2.90
C PHE A 333 -24.09 -6.80 -2.23
N SER A 334 -24.18 -5.80 -1.34
CA SER A 334 -25.38 -5.53 -0.55
C SER A 334 -26.60 -5.07 -1.37
N THR A 335 -26.37 -4.53 -2.56
CA THR A 335 -27.43 -4.07 -3.47
C THR A 335 -27.88 -5.13 -4.47
N LEU A 336 -27.18 -6.26 -4.54
CA LEU A 336 -27.49 -7.35 -5.45
C LEU A 336 -28.60 -8.24 -4.86
N LYS A 337 -29.56 -8.63 -5.69
CA LYS A 337 -30.68 -9.49 -5.27
C LYS A 337 -30.61 -10.85 -5.97
N GLY A 338 -30.92 -11.91 -5.23
CA GLY A 338 -30.96 -13.27 -5.76
C GLY A 338 -29.58 -13.88 -6.01
N GLN A 339 -29.42 -14.66 -7.08
CA GLN A 339 -28.14 -15.32 -7.45
C GLN A 339 -27.27 -14.43 -8.37
N GLN A 340 -27.28 -13.11 -8.15
CA GLN A 340 -26.53 -12.16 -8.96
C GLN A 340 -25.21 -11.78 -8.27
N THR A 341 -24.17 -11.59 -9.08
CA THR A 341 -22.85 -11.13 -8.64
C THR A 341 -22.41 -9.93 -9.48
N LEU A 342 -21.27 -9.33 -9.17
CA LEU A 342 -20.68 -8.31 -10.03
C LEU A 342 -20.31 -8.91 -11.39
N PRO A 343 -20.60 -8.25 -12.53
CA PRO A 343 -20.33 -8.81 -13.86
C PRO A 343 -18.88 -9.30 -14.04
N GLN A 344 -17.94 -8.53 -13.49
CA GLN A 344 -16.51 -8.82 -13.55
C GLN A 344 -16.10 -10.06 -12.72
N MET A 345 -16.93 -10.48 -11.76
CA MET A 345 -16.68 -11.64 -10.88
C MET A 345 -17.38 -12.92 -11.35
N GLU A 346 -18.22 -12.87 -12.39
CA GLU A 346 -18.96 -14.04 -12.88
C GLU A 346 -18.07 -15.23 -13.21
N ASN A 347 -16.87 -14.99 -13.75
CA ASN A 347 -15.94 -16.04 -14.10
C ASN A 347 -15.41 -16.79 -12.85
N LEU A 348 -15.20 -16.09 -11.75
CA LEU A 348 -14.86 -16.71 -10.46
C LEU A 348 -16.03 -17.53 -9.93
N CYS A 349 -17.26 -16.99 -9.96
CA CYS A 349 -18.45 -17.73 -9.53
C CYS A 349 -18.67 -19.00 -10.38
N ARG A 350 -18.47 -18.92 -11.69
CA ARG A 350 -18.56 -20.09 -12.59
C ARG A 350 -17.50 -21.14 -12.25
N TYR A 351 -16.26 -20.73 -11.98
CA TYR A 351 -15.21 -21.62 -11.52
C TYR A 351 -15.55 -22.28 -10.18
N MET A 352 -16.03 -21.51 -9.19
CA MET A 352 -16.43 -22.04 -7.88
C MET A 352 -17.58 -23.04 -7.98
N LYS A 353 -18.58 -22.78 -8.83
CA LYS A 353 -19.68 -23.72 -9.13
C LYS A 353 -19.16 -25.02 -9.75
N HIS A 354 -18.22 -24.92 -10.68
CA HIS A 354 -17.57 -26.08 -11.29
C HIS A 354 -16.75 -26.88 -10.27
N LEU A 355 -15.92 -26.21 -9.46
CA LEU A 355 -15.16 -26.81 -8.36
C LEU A 355 -16.11 -27.55 -7.39
N ALA A 356 -17.20 -26.92 -6.98
CA ALA A 356 -18.18 -27.51 -6.07
C ALA A 356 -18.84 -28.77 -6.66
N THR A 357 -19.17 -28.75 -7.95
CA THR A 357 -19.78 -29.88 -8.65
C THR A 357 -18.78 -31.03 -8.85
N SER A 358 -17.53 -30.72 -9.20
CA SER A 358 -16.46 -31.72 -9.33
C SER A 358 -16.18 -32.41 -8.00
N LEU A 359 -16.11 -31.65 -6.89
CA LEU A 359 -15.93 -32.20 -5.55
C LEU A 359 -17.12 -33.04 -5.10
N TYR A 360 -18.34 -32.61 -5.42
CA TYR A 360 -19.53 -33.40 -5.12
C TYR A 360 -19.50 -34.73 -5.88
N ARG A 361 -19.17 -34.73 -7.17
CA ARG A 361 -19.04 -35.95 -7.98
C ARG A 361 -17.97 -36.89 -7.45
N SER A 362 -16.79 -36.38 -7.07
CA SER A 362 -15.73 -37.20 -6.47
C SER A 362 -16.11 -37.75 -5.09
N SER A 363 -17.00 -37.08 -4.36
CA SER A 363 -17.49 -37.57 -3.06
C SER A 363 -18.51 -38.70 -3.17
N LEU A 364 -19.22 -38.82 -4.30
CA LEU A 364 -20.15 -39.93 -4.54
C LEU A 364 -19.43 -41.28 -4.60
N THR A 365 -18.15 -41.27 -4.96
CA THR A 365 -17.26 -42.45 -5.00
C THR A 365 -16.41 -42.63 -3.73
N ALA A 366 -16.54 -41.76 -2.73
CA ALA A 366 -15.70 -41.73 -1.51
C ALA A 366 -16.41 -42.30 -0.27
N SER A 367 -15.67 -42.48 0.83
CA SER A 367 -16.21 -43.01 2.10
C SER A 367 -17.23 -42.05 2.75
N ASP A 368 -18.09 -42.55 3.66
CA ASP A 368 -19.13 -41.71 4.30
C ASP A 368 -18.57 -40.57 5.17
N VAL A 369 -17.33 -40.68 5.64
CA VAL A 369 -16.61 -39.60 6.36
C VAL A 369 -16.19 -38.50 5.38
N ASP A 370 -15.69 -38.89 4.21
CA ASP A 370 -15.31 -37.95 3.14
C ASP A 370 -16.52 -37.22 2.58
N LYS A 371 -17.68 -37.90 2.45
CA LYS A 371 -18.95 -37.27 2.06
C LYS A 371 -19.38 -36.15 3.01
N ARG A 372 -19.20 -36.31 4.33
CA ARG A 372 -19.54 -35.27 5.33
C ARG A 372 -18.60 -34.08 5.24
N ASN A 373 -17.30 -34.31 5.10
CA ASN A 373 -16.29 -33.26 4.95
C ASN A 373 -16.50 -32.46 3.66
N VAL A 374 -16.79 -33.13 2.54
CA VAL A 374 -17.09 -32.47 1.26
C VAL A 374 -18.40 -31.68 1.32
N ARG A 375 -19.44 -32.16 2.03
CA ARG A 375 -20.68 -31.39 2.25
C ARG A 375 -20.47 -30.09 3.02
N CYS A 376 -19.58 -30.11 4.02
CA CYS A 376 -19.22 -28.92 4.78
C CYS A 376 -18.50 -27.90 3.88
N LYS A 377 -17.53 -28.37 3.10
CA LYS A 377 -16.78 -27.56 2.12
C LYS A 377 -17.67 -27.00 1.00
N TYR A 378 -18.62 -27.79 0.52
CA TYR A 378 -19.64 -27.36 -0.44
C TYR A 378 -20.49 -26.20 0.11
N ARG A 379 -20.79 -26.22 1.41
CA ARG A 379 -21.53 -25.15 2.09
C ARG A 379 -20.67 -23.89 2.20
N ASP A 380 -19.38 -24.02 2.47
CA ASP A 380 -18.44 -22.89 2.57
C ASP A 380 -18.18 -22.21 1.21
N ILE A 381 -18.19 -22.96 0.10
CA ILE A 381 -18.10 -22.38 -1.25
C ILE A 381 -19.39 -21.65 -1.63
N LYS A 382 -20.56 -22.15 -1.20
CA LYS A 382 -21.87 -21.54 -1.48
C LYS A 382 -22.18 -20.33 -0.60
N ASN A 383 -21.64 -20.28 0.61
CA ASN A 383 -21.80 -19.16 1.52
C ASN A 383 -20.47 -18.83 2.20
N PRO A 384 -19.58 -18.10 1.50
CA PRO A 384 -18.27 -17.74 2.04
C PRO A 384 -18.35 -16.77 3.23
N TYR A 385 -19.48 -16.08 3.43
CA TYR A 385 -19.75 -15.24 4.60
C TYR A 385 -20.72 -15.94 5.56
N ARG A 386 -20.19 -16.84 6.40
CA ARG A 386 -21.00 -17.61 7.37
C ARG A 386 -21.90 -16.75 8.28
N ASP A 387 -21.55 -15.47 8.49
CA ASP A 387 -22.27 -14.54 9.37
C ASP A 387 -23.26 -13.60 8.66
N ASN A 388 -23.28 -13.56 7.32
CA ASN A 388 -24.19 -12.69 6.56
C ASN A 388 -25.01 -13.51 5.56
N LYS A 389 -26.23 -13.90 5.98
CA LYS A 389 -27.13 -14.77 5.20
C LYS A 389 -27.62 -14.17 3.88
N ASP A 390 -27.42 -12.86 3.68
CA ASP A 390 -27.91 -12.12 2.52
C ASP A 390 -26.88 -11.97 1.39
N VAL A 391 -25.64 -12.42 1.58
CA VAL A 391 -24.59 -12.32 0.56
C VAL A 391 -24.34 -13.68 -0.09
N LEU A 392 -25.10 -13.97 -1.15
CA LEU A 392 -24.91 -15.15 -1.98
C LEU A 392 -23.94 -14.83 -3.12
N PHE A 393 -22.84 -15.60 -3.18
CA PHE A 393 -21.90 -15.62 -4.32
C PHE A 393 -22.30 -16.65 -5.39
#